data_AF-A0A4Z2J3R3-F1
#
_entry.id   AF-A0A4Z2J3R3-F1
#
_cell.length_a   1.000
_cell.length_b   1.000
_cell.length_c   1.000
_cell.angle_alpha   90.00
_cell.angle_beta   90.00
_cell.angle_gamma   90.00
#
_symmetry.space_group_name_H-M   'P 1'
#
loop_
_entity.id
_entity.type
_entity.pdbx_description
1 polymer ?
#
loop_
_entity_poly.entity_id
_entity_poly.type
_entity_poly.pdbx_seq_one_letter_code
_entity_poly.pdbx_strand_id
1 'polypeptide(L)'
;MWREEEEEEEEEEEEEDEELVEVLLRGRAPWGFTLRGGSEHREPLVITKVEEGSVAAAVGLQAGDEMASVHAVPLSGSRLEAVCLVKRAHRTLTLVVRRYL
;
A
#
# COMPACT_ATOMS: atom_id res chain seq x y z
N MET A 1 0.06 49.93 11.31
CA MET A 1 -0.15 49.40 9.94
C MET A 1 0.28 47.97 10.01
N TRP A 2 -0.59 47.14 10.60
CA TRP A 2 -0.43 45.70 10.64
C TRP A 2 -0.76 45.24 9.23
N ARG A 3 0.28 45.00 8.43
CA ARG A 3 0.12 44.28 7.18
C ARG A 3 0.06 42.82 7.58
N GLU A 4 -1.13 42.23 7.37
CA GLU A 4 -1.26 40.89 6.81
C GLU A 4 -0.46 39.84 7.62
N GLU A 5 -0.90 39.27 8.75
CA GLU A 5 -2.24 38.74 9.09
C GLU A 5 -3.01 38.23 7.86
N GLU A 6 -2.31 37.56 6.94
CA GLU A 6 -2.92 36.70 5.94
C GLU A 6 -2.37 35.30 6.18
N GLU A 7 -3.06 34.62 7.09
CA GLU A 7 -3.47 33.22 6.92
C GLU A 7 -2.32 32.23 6.68
N GLU A 8 -1.55 32.00 7.75
CA GLU A 8 -1.05 30.65 8.06
C GLU A 8 -2.28 29.72 8.25
N GLU A 9 -2.93 29.33 7.17
CA GLU A 9 -3.66 28.06 7.14
C GLU A 9 -2.61 26.96 6.97
N GLU A 10 -1.86 26.71 8.05
CA GLU A 10 -1.24 25.41 8.24
C GLU A 10 -2.42 24.43 8.36
N GLU A 11 -2.77 23.80 7.23
CA GLU A 11 -3.56 22.57 7.27
C GLU A 11 -2.82 21.65 8.26
N GLU A 12 -3.35 21.54 9.47
CA GLU A 12 -2.95 20.50 10.41
C GLU A 12 -3.22 19.19 9.67
N GLU A 13 -2.20 18.69 8.95
CA GLU A 13 -2.17 17.31 8.48
C GLU A 13 -2.37 16.49 9.75
N GLU A 14 -3.58 15.97 9.95
CA GLU A 14 -3.86 15.03 11.03
C GLU A 14 -2.72 14.00 10.93
N GLU A 15 -1.84 13.95 11.94
CA GLU A 15 -0.82 12.92 12.05
C GLU A 15 -1.59 11.61 12.25
N GLU A 16 -2.13 11.05 11.16
CA GLU A 16 -2.68 9.72 11.11
C GLU A 16 -1.50 8.82 11.40
N ASP A 17 -1.49 8.21 12.60
CA ASP A 17 -0.44 7.29 13.01
C ASP A 17 -0.28 6.21 11.91
N GLU A 18 0.80 6.30 11.12
CA GLU A 18 1.11 5.32 10.08
C GLU A 18 2.10 4.26 10.58
N GLU A 19 1.78 2.99 10.36
CA GLU A 19 2.68 1.87 10.61
C GLU A 19 3.12 1.21 9.29
N LEU A 20 4.43 0.97 9.14
CA LEU A 20 4.96 0.13 8.07
C LEU A 20 4.96 -1.33 8.49
N VAL A 21 4.13 -2.13 7.83
CA VAL A 21 3.97 -3.56 8.11
C VAL A 21 4.60 -4.38 6.98
N GLU A 22 5.55 -5.24 7.33
CA GLU A 22 6.10 -6.24 6.41
C GLU A 22 5.30 -7.55 6.48
N VAL A 23 4.85 -8.05 5.33
CA VAL A 23 4.15 -9.34 5.23
C VAL A 23 4.87 -10.29 4.26
N LEU A 24 4.98 -11.55 4.66
CA LEU A 24 5.60 -12.61 3.87
C LEU A 24 4.57 -13.69 3.50
N LEU A 25 4.13 -13.69 2.25
CA LEU A 25 3.22 -14.68 1.70
C LEU A 25 4.03 -15.85 1.14
N ARG A 26 3.80 -17.05 1.67
CA ARG A 26 4.41 -18.30 1.16
C ARG A 26 3.36 -19.12 0.42
N GLY A 27 3.71 -19.68 -0.73
CA GLY A 27 2.79 -20.47 -1.54
C GLY A 27 2.94 -20.18 -3.02
N ARG A 28 1.82 -20.16 -3.75
CA ARG A 28 1.77 -19.80 -5.18
C ARG A 28 0.62 -18.82 -5.41
N ALA A 29 0.72 -18.03 -6.46
CA ALA A 29 -0.38 -17.18 -6.92
C ALA A 29 -1.63 -18.04 -7.31
N PRO A 30 -2.86 -17.51 -7.16
CA PRO A 30 -3.19 -16.16 -6.69
C PRO A 30 -2.98 -15.99 -5.18
N TRP A 31 -2.45 -14.83 -4.78
CA TRP A 31 -2.10 -14.53 -3.38
C TRP A 31 -3.31 -14.19 -2.50
N GLY A 32 -4.44 -13.83 -3.11
CA GLY A 32 -5.71 -13.58 -2.43
C GLY A 32 -5.98 -12.13 -2.04
N PHE A 33 -5.48 -11.16 -2.82
CA PHE A 33 -5.81 -9.75 -2.62
C PHE A 33 -6.06 -9.04 -3.96
N THR A 34 -6.69 -7.86 -3.89
CA THR A 34 -6.92 -6.97 -5.04
C THR A 34 -6.21 -5.64 -4.82
N LEU A 35 -5.49 -5.17 -5.84
CA LEU A 35 -4.78 -3.88 -5.85
C LEU A 35 -5.44 -2.90 -6.82
N ARG A 36 -5.74 -1.68 -6.33
CA ARG A 36 -6.25 -0.54 -7.11
C ARG A 36 -5.29 0.65 -7.07
N GLY A 37 -5.69 1.72 -7.75
CA GLY A 37 -4.98 2.98 -7.87
C GLY A 37 -3.72 2.90 -8.72
N GLY A 38 -2.71 3.67 -8.34
CA GLY A 38 -1.48 3.88 -9.09
C GLY A 38 -1.35 5.30 -9.60
N SER A 39 -0.10 5.75 -9.78
CA SER A 39 0.22 7.10 -10.25
C SER A 39 -0.38 7.41 -11.62
N GLU A 40 -0.56 6.40 -12.47
CA GLU A 40 -1.29 6.51 -13.75
C GLU A 40 -2.77 6.92 -13.58
N HIS A 41 -3.34 6.69 -12.40
CA HIS A 41 -4.71 7.02 -12.02
C HIS A 41 -4.79 8.19 -11.03
N ARG A 42 -3.65 8.75 -10.59
CA ARG A 42 -3.58 9.75 -9.50
C ARG A 42 -4.23 9.26 -8.21
N GLU A 43 -4.09 7.97 -7.93
CA GLU A 43 -4.62 7.30 -6.73
C GLU A 43 -3.47 6.50 -6.06
N PRO A 44 -3.47 6.34 -4.72
CA PRO A 44 -2.49 5.50 -4.03
C PRO A 44 -2.63 4.01 -4.38
N LEU A 45 -1.57 3.23 -4.16
CA LEU A 45 -1.56 1.78 -4.44
C LEU A 45 -2.23 0.98 -3.32
N VAL A 46 -3.57 0.98 -3.28
CA VAL A 46 -4.33 0.45 -2.15
C VAL A 46 -4.79 -0.99 -2.37
N ILE A 47 -4.64 -1.82 -1.34
CA ILE A 47 -5.28 -3.14 -1.24
C ILE A 47 -6.76 -2.92 -0.93
N THR A 48 -7.65 -3.28 -1.85
CA THR A 48 -9.09 -3.00 -1.69
C THR A 48 -9.91 -4.21 -1.30
N LYS A 49 -9.31 -5.40 -1.35
CA LYS A 49 -9.95 -6.65 -0.95
C LYS A 49 -8.89 -7.67 -0.57
N VAL A 50 -9.16 -8.42 0.49
CA VAL A 50 -8.42 -9.62 0.87
C VAL A 50 -9.44 -10.77 0.94
N GLU A 51 -9.18 -11.83 0.18
CA GLU A 51 -10.10 -12.99 0.09
C GLU A 51 -10.01 -13.83 1.37
N GLU A 52 -11.16 -14.20 1.92
CA GLU A 52 -11.23 -15.07 3.10
C GLU A 52 -10.58 -16.43 2.82
N GLY A 53 -9.84 -16.96 3.80
CA GLY A 53 -9.12 -18.23 3.67
C GLY A 53 -7.89 -18.20 2.76
N SER A 54 -7.52 -17.03 2.21
CA SER A 54 -6.33 -16.89 1.38
C SER A 54 -5.03 -16.77 2.18
N VAL A 55 -3.89 -16.89 1.49
CA VAL A 55 -2.57 -16.65 2.10
C VAL A 55 -2.45 -15.20 2.57
N ALA A 56 -2.97 -14.24 1.81
CA ALA A 56 -3.00 -12.83 2.22
C ALA A 56 -3.77 -12.62 3.53
N ALA A 57 -4.94 -13.25 3.68
CA ALA A 57 -5.71 -13.20 4.93
C ALA A 57 -4.94 -13.84 6.10
N ALA A 58 -4.30 -14.99 5.87
CA ALA A 58 -3.56 -15.72 6.89
C ALA A 58 -2.34 -14.96 7.45
N VAL A 59 -1.76 -14.03 6.68
CA VAL A 59 -0.61 -13.21 7.10
C VAL A 59 -1.01 -11.83 7.62
N GLY A 60 -2.32 -11.53 7.72
CA GLY A 60 -2.81 -10.26 8.25
C GLY A 60 -2.68 -9.07 7.29
N LEU A 61 -2.64 -9.31 5.97
CA LEU A 61 -2.86 -8.26 4.99
C LEU A 61 -4.32 -7.80 5.08
N GLN A 62 -4.57 -6.49 5.01
CA GLN A 62 -5.88 -5.89 5.22
C GLN A 62 -6.31 -5.06 4.00
N ALA A 63 -7.62 -4.85 3.86
CA ALA A 63 -8.12 -3.82 2.96
C ALA A 63 -7.86 -2.44 3.58
N GLY A 64 -7.41 -1.48 2.78
CA GLY A 64 -6.94 -0.17 3.24
C GLY A 64 -5.41 -0.04 3.24
N ASP A 65 -4.69 -1.16 3.34
CA ASP A 65 -3.22 -1.16 3.28
C ASP A 65 -2.72 -0.54 1.96
N GLU A 66 -1.79 0.39 2.04
CA GLU A 66 -1.14 0.99 0.87
C GLU A 66 0.21 0.30 0.59
N MET A 67 0.40 -0.21 -0.63
CA MET A 67 1.59 -0.95 -1.01
C MET A 67 2.79 -0.02 -1.23
N ALA A 68 3.82 -0.18 -0.39
CA ALA A 68 5.05 0.61 -0.45
C ALA A 68 6.19 -0.12 -1.19
N SER A 69 6.31 -1.44 -1.04
CA SER A 69 7.36 -2.22 -1.72
C SER A 69 6.96 -3.67 -2.02
N VAL A 70 7.62 -4.27 -3.02
CA VAL A 70 7.50 -5.70 -3.37
C VAL A 70 8.90 -6.30 -3.44
N HIS A 71 9.17 -7.37 -2.70
CA HIS A 71 10.48 -8.04 -2.66
C HIS A 71 11.66 -7.09 -2.38
N ALA A 72 11.49 -6.18 -1.41
CA ALA A 72 12.45 -5.14 -1.07
C ALA A 72 12.76 -4.15 -2.20
N VAL A 73 11.94 -4.12 -3.27
CA VAL A 73 11.96 -3.08 -4.29
C VAL A 73 10.90 -2.05 -3.94
N PRO A 74 11.27 -0.83 -3.52
CA PRO A 74 10.33 0.26 -3.32
C PRO A 74 9.59 0.56 -4.62
N LEU A 75 8.28 0.79 -4.54
CA LEU A 75 7.47 1.10 -5.71
C LEU A 75 7.56 2.58 -6.06
N SER A 76 7.54 2.88 -7.36
CA SER A 76 7.44 4.25 -7.86
C SER A 76 6.03 4.86 -7.75
N GLY A 77 5.07 4.07 -7.26
CA GLY A 77 3.64 4.38 -7.28
C GLY A 77 2.92 3.89 -8.53
N SER A 78 3.61 3.38 -9.56
CA SER A 78 2.94 2.82 -10.74
C SER A 78 2.28 1.47 -10.44
N ARG A 79 1.00 1.31 -10.83
CA ARG A 79 0.28 0.04 -10.65
C ARG A 79 0.78 -1.03 -11.61
N LEU A 80 1.16 -0.65 -12.84
CA LEU A 80 1.76 -1.60 -13.77
C LEU A 80 3.04 -2.23 -13.21
N GLU A 81 3.91 -1.43 -12.59
CA GLU A 81 5.13 -1.91 -11.91
C GLU A 81 4.78 -2.89 -10.78
N ALA A 82 3.90 -2.48 -9.86
CA ALA A 82 3.49 -3.29 -8.73
C ALA A 82 2.92 -4.65 -9.17
N VAL A 83 2.01 -4.65 -10.15
CA VAL A 83 1.42 -5.87 -10.71
C VAL A 83 2.48 -6.76 -11.38
N CYS A 84 3.46 -6.16 -12.07
CA CYS A 84 4.53 -6.92 -12.70
C CYS A 84 5.38 -7.66 -11.66
N LEU A 85 5.79 -6.96 -10.59
CA LEU A 85 6.59 -7.55 -9.51
C LEU A 85 5.82 -8.65 -8.77
N VAL A 86 4.54 -8.42 -8.44
CA VAL A 86 3.67 -9.42 -7.80
C VAL A 86 3.49 -10.67 -8.68
N LYS A 87 3.32 -10.50 -10.00
CA LYS A 87 3.16 -11.64 -10.92
C LYS A 87 4.46 -12.43 -11.14
N ARG A 88 5.62 -11.79 -10.98
CA ARG A 88 6.93 -12.46 -11.05
C ARG A 88 7.23 -13.29 -9.80
N ALA A 89 6.54 -13.04 -8.69
CA ALA A 89 6.65 -13.85 -7.49
C ALA A 89 6.14 -15.29 -7.74
N HIS A 90 6.99 -16.28 -7.48
CA HIS A 90 6.66 -17.69 -7.74
C HIS A 90 6.28 -18.47 -6.48
N ARG A 91 7.16 -18.48 -5.47
CA ARG A 91 7.00 -19.27 -4.23
C ARG A 91 6.78 -18.43 -2.98
N THR A 92 7.19 -17.18 -3.06
CA THR A 92 7.19 -16.23 -1.96
C THR A 92 6.88 -14.88 -2.54
N LEU A 93 6.10 -14.08 -1.83
CA LEU A 93 5.87 -12.66 -2.10
C LEU A 93 6.10 -11.91 -0.77
N THR A 94 7.05 -10.99 -0.75
CA THR A 94 7.23 -10.07 0.39
C THR A 94 6.65 -8.72 0.00
N LEU A 95 5.80 -8.16 0.86
CA LEU A 95 5.26 -6.81 0.69
C LEU A 95 5.62 -6.00 1.93
N VAL A 96 5.88 -4.71 1.74
CA VAL A 96 5.78 -3.72 2.81
C VAL A 96 4.59 -2.83 2.49
N VAL A 97 3.70 -2.65 3.46
CA VAL A 97 2.52 -1.81 3.34
C VAL A 97 2.51 -0.72 4.41
N ARG A 98 1.91 0.43 4.10
CA ARG A 98 1.51 1.42 5.09
C ARG A 98 0.11 1.11 5.57
N ARG A 99 -0.09 1.18 6.88
CA ARG A 99 -1.37 1.01 7.55
C ARG A 99 -1.62 2.20 8.46
N TYR A 100 -2.69 2.92 8.17
CA TYR A 100 -3.20 4.01 8.99
C TYR A 100 -4.01 3.43 10.16
N LEU A 101 -3.77 3.88 11.40
CA LEU A 101 -4.39 3.37 12.64
C LEU A 101 -5.73 4.01 12.98
#